data_AF-A0A6B3CF57-F1
#
_entry.id   AF-A0A6B3CF57-F1
#
_cell.length_a   1.000
_cell.length_b   1.000
_cell.length_c   1.000
_cell.angle_alpha   90.00
_cell.angle_beta   90.00
_cell.angle_gamma   90.00
#
_symmetry.space_group_name_H-M   'P 1'
#
loop_
_entity.id
_entity.type
_entity.pdbx_description
1 polymer ?
#
loop_
_entity_poly.entity_id
_entity_poly.type
_entity_poly.pdbx_seq_one_letter_code
_entity_poly.pdbx_strand_id
1 'polypeptide(L)' 'GTTYSADFSEAAGLDTGDEVRIAGVKVGRVTGVALDGAKVKVTFEVEDAWVGDRTTAAIAIKTVLGDKYLALDPLGAG' A
#
# COMPACT_ATOMS: atom_id res chain seq x y z
N GLY A 1 -11.29 -5.68 -5.76
CA GLY A 1 -10.13 -6.09 -6.59
C GLY A 1 -9.50 -7.36 -6.08
N THR A 2 -8.22 -7.60 -6.37
CA THR A 2 -7.40 -8.64 -5.73
C THR A 2 -6.84 -8.10 -4.42
N THR A 3 -6.98 -8.86 -3.32
CA THR A 3 -6.50 -8.47 -2.00
C THR A 3 -5.06 -8.91 -1.78
N TYR A 4 -4.26 -8.00 -1.24
CA TYR A 4 -2.87 -8.22 -0.84
C TYR A 4 -2.64 -7.70 0.57
N SER A 5 -1.50 -8.07 1.15
CA SER A 5 -1.03 -7.52 2.41
C SER A 5 0.47 -7.28 2.40
N ALA A 6 0.91 -6.23 3.11
CA ALA A 6 2.32 -5.94 3.34
C ALA A 6 2.58 -5.64 4.81
N ASP A 7 3.73 -6.08 5.30
CA ASP A 7 4.18 -5.86 6.67
C ASP A 7 5.08 -4.61 6.74
N PHE A 8 4.78 -3.72 7.69
CA PHE A 8 5.55 -2.51 7.98
C PHE A 8 5.99 -2.49 9.45
N SER A 9 7.04 -1.74 9.76
CA SER A 9 7.44 -1.48 11.15
C SER A 9 6.47 -0.54 11.88
N GLU A 10 5.79 0.35 11.15
CA GLU A 10 4.80 1.29 11.66
C GLU A 10 3.80 1.69 10.57
N ALA A 11 2.64 2.22 10.98
CA ALA A 11 1.59 2.68 10.05
C ALA A 11 1.87 4.07 9.46
N ALA A 12 2.74 4.88 10.09
CA ALA A 12 3.11 6.23 9.66
C ALA A 12 1.91 7.16 9.29
N GLY A 13 0.74 6.95 9.91
CA GLY A 13 -0.49 7.71 9.62
C GLY A 13 -1.30 7.23 8.41
N LEU A 14 -0.94 6.09 7.82
CA LEU A 14 -1.75 5.39 6.82
C LEU A 14 -3.01 4.81 7.48
N ASP A 15 -4.15 4.97 6.83
CA ASP A 15 -5.45 4.50 7.31
C ASP A 15 -6.28 3.82 6.21
N THR A 16 -7.33 3.12 6.63
CA THR A 16 -8.34 2.54 5.74
C THR A 16 -8.97 3.64 4.90
N GLY A 17 -9.04 3.43 3.58
CA GLY A 17 -9.49 4.46 2.65
C GLY A 17 -8.37 5.12 1.86
N ASP A 18 -7.13 5.07 2.37
CA ASP A 18 -5.98 5.65 1.69
C ASP A 18 -5.71 4.97 0.34
N GLU A 19 -5.16 5.74 -0.57
CA GLU A 19 -4.94 5.28 -1.93
C GLU A 19 -3.78 4.28 -2.01
N VAL A 20 -3.92 3.30 -2.89
CA VAL A 20 -2.82 2.45 -3.33
C VAL A 20 -2.42 2.91 -4.72
N ARG A 21 -1.12 3.14 -4.94
CA ARG A 21 -0.60 3.71 -6.18
C ARG A 21 0.59 2.95 -6.75
N ILE A 22 0.64 2.82 -8.06
CA ILE A 22 1.83 2.38 -8.82
C ILE A 22 2.26 3.54 -9.71
N ALA A 23 3.54 3.93 -9.65
CA ALA A 23 4.08 5.07 -10.42
C ALA A 23 3.22 6.36 -10.31
N GLY A 24 2.60 6.59 -9.14
CA GLY A 24 1.72 7.73 -8.88
C GLY A 24 0.26 7.59 -9.36
N VAL A 25 -0.06 6.55 -10.13
CA VAL A 25 -1.42 6.24 -10.59
C VAL A 25 -2.16 5.44 -9.53
N LYS A 26 -3.37 5.86 -9.18
CA LYS A 26 -4.24 5.12 -8.25
C LYS A 26 -4.71 3.82 -8.89
N VAL A 27 -4.44 2.71 -8.23
CA VAL A 27 -4.80 1.35 -8.68
C VAL A 27 -5.66 0.60 -7.66
N GLY A 28 -5.88 1.19 -6.48
CA GLY A 28 -6.51 0.51 -5.37
C GLY A 28 -6.70 1.36 -4.13
N ARG A 29 -6.93 0.67 -3.01
CA ARG A 29 -7.21 1.28 -1.71
C ARG A 29 -6.80 0.38 -0.54
N VAL A 30 -6.35 0.99 0.54
CA VAL A 30 -6.12 0.32 1.83
C VAL A 30 -7.45 -0.07 2.46
N THR A 31 -7.61 -1.35 2.79
CA THR A 31 -8.83 -1.92 3.39
C THR A 31 -8.67 -2.26 4.87
N GLY A 32 -7.44 -2.26 5.39
CA GLY A 32 -7.20 -2.41 6.81
C GLY A 32 -5.76 -2.11 7.22
N VAL A 33 -5.61 -1.59 8.43
CA VAL A 33 -4.32 -1.37 9.10
C VAL A 33 -4.44 -1.95 10.50
N ALA A 34 -3.64 -2.97 10.81
CA ALA A 34 -3.73 -3.67 12.09
C ALA A 34 -2.34 -4.03 12.61
N LEU A 35 -2.20 -4.09 13.94
CA LEU A 35 -1.00 -4.65 14.57
C LEU A 35 -0.99 -6.18 14.39
N ASP A 36 0.16 -6.71 13.98
CA ASP A 36 0.45 -8.14 13.91
C ASP A 36 1.78 -8.39 14.65
N GLY A 37 1.66 -8.67 15.95
CA GLY A 37 2.80 -8.77 16.86
C GLY A 37 3.58 -7.46 16.95
N ALA A 38 4.85 -7.48 16.52
CA ALA A 38 5.75 -6.32 16.52
C ALA A 38 5.75 -5.52 15.20
N LYS A 39 4.81 -5.83 14.30
CA LYS A 39 4.67 -5.19 12.99
C LYS A 39 3.27 -4.62 12.81
N VAL A 40 3.10 -3.82 11.77
CA VAL A 40 1.81 -3.39 11.24
C VAL A 40 1.56 -4.14 9.95
N LYS A 41 0.46 -4.89 9.90
CA LYS A 41 -0.06 -5.50 8.67
C LYS A 41 -1.01 -4.52 8.00
N VAL A 42 -0.68 -4.14 6.77
CA VAL A 42 -1.54 -3.32 5.91
C VAL A 42 -2.18 -4.23 4.88
N THR A 43 -3.51 -4.29 4.87
CA THR A 43 -4.30 -5.01 3.87
C THR A 43 -4.84 -4.01 2.86
N PHE A 44 -4.78 -4.36 1.58
CA PHE A 44 -5.21 -3.48 0.50
C PHE A 44 -5.74 -4.25 -0.70
N GLU A 45 -6.58 -3.60 -1.49
CA GLU A 45 -7.12 -4.15 -2.73
C GLU A 45 -6.61 -3.39 -3.95
N VAL A 46 -6.34 -4.13 -5.03
CA VAL A 46 -5.93 -3.60 -6.34
C VAL A 46 -6.92 -4.06 -7.41
N GLU A 47 -7.40 -3.16 -8.26
CA GLU A 47 -8.41 -3.47 -9.29
C GLU A 47 -7.80 -3.60 -10.68
N ASP A 48 -7.06 -2.57 -11.13
CA ASP A 48 -6.61 -2.43 -12.52
C ASP A 48 -5.10 -2.61 -12.70
N ALA A 49 -4.44 -3.42 -11.86
CA ALA A 49 -3.01 -3.67 -11.98
C ALA A 49 -2.58 -5.07 -11.52
N TRP A 50 -1.59 -5.62 -12.20
CA TRP A 50 -0.90 -6.82 -11.76
C TRP A 50 0.15 -6.47 -10.70
N VAL A 51 0.09 -7.14 -9.56
CA VAL A 51 1.09 -7.05 -8.50
C VAL A 51 1.88 -8.35 -8.50
N GLY A 52 3.11 -8.30 -9.00
CA GLY A 52 4.01 -9.46 -9.02
C GLY A 52 4.58 -9.78 -7.64
N ASP A 53 5.11 -10.99 -7.47
CA ASP A 53 5.69 -11.52 -6.24
C ASP A 53 6.95 -10.75 -5.74
N ARG A 54 7.60 -10.00 -6.63
CA ARG A 54 8.73 -9.11 -6.32
C ARG A 54 8.32 -7.65 -6.08
N THR A 55 7.03 -7.36 -5.97
CA THR A 55 6.57 -5.99 -5.68
C THR A 55 6.93 -5.61 -4.24
N THR A 56 7.48 -4.41 -4.06
CA THR A 56 7.69 -3.82 -2.74
C THR A 56 6.62 -2.76 -2.45
N ALA A 57 6.39 -2.47 -1.17
CA ALA A 57 5.42 -1.48 -0.74
C ALA A 57 6.07 -0.46 0.21
N ALA A 58 5.73 0.81 0.05
CA ALA A 58 6.21 1.91 0.89
C ALA A 58 5.05 2.83 1.27
N ILE A 59 5.11 3.42 2.47
CA ILE A 59 4.17 4.47 2.88
C ILE A 59 4.76 5.82 2.46
N ALA A 60 4.05 6.55 1.61
CA ALA A 60 4.54 7.79 1.01
C ALA A 60 3.59 8.97 1.28
N ILE A 61 4.12 10.19 1.22
CA ILE A 61 3.37 11.42 1.47
C ILE A 61 2.72 11.90 0.17
N LYS A 62 1.39 12.10 0.20
CA LYS A 62 0.58 12.62 -0.91
C LYS A 62 0.53 14.15 -0.94
N THR A 63 0.42 14.80 0.22
CA THR A 63 0.23 16.27 0.32
C THR A 63 1.19 16.91 1.31
N VAL A 64 1.40 18.22 1.20
CA VAL A 64 2.24 19.00 2.13
C VAL A 64 1.69 18.95 3.58
N LEU A 65 0.38 18.74 3.72
CA LEU A 65 -0.29 18.56 5.02
C LEU A 65 -0.09 17.16 5.62
N GLY A 66 0.53 16.25 4.87
CA GLY A 66 0.93 14.95 5.39
C GLY A 66 -0.03 13.81 5.11
N ASP A 67 -1.00 13.97 4.19
CA ASP A 67 -1.82 12.82 3.75
C ASP A 67 -0.91 11.71 3.25
N LYS A 68 -1.27 10.45 3.51
CA LYS A 68 -0.47 9.28 3.15
C LYS A 68 -1.12 8.48 2.03
N TYR A 69 -0.31 7.64 1.40
CA TYR A 69 -0.77 6.63 0.46
C TYR A 69 0.21 5.45 0.47
N LEU A 70 -0.28 4.29 0.06
CA LEU A 70 0.53 3.10 -0.14
C LEU A 70 1.10 3.10 -1.56
N ALA A 71 2.41 3.22 -1.70
CA ALA A 71 3.11 3.10 -2.97
C ALA A 71 3.51 1.64 -3.20
N LEU A 72 3.23 1.11 -4.38
CA LEU A 72 3.71 -0.19 -4.84
C LEU A 72 4.76 0.02 -5.93
N ASP A 73 5.89 -0.67 -5.80
CA ASP A 73 6.99 -0.69 -6.77
C ASP A 73 7.20 -2.13 -7.27
N PRO A 74 6.70 -2.48 -8.48
CA PRO A 74 6.84 -3.81 -9.04
C PRO A 74 8.27 -4.04 -9.55
N LEU A 75 9.10 -4.76 -8.81
CA LEU A 75 10.48 -5.10 -9.23
C LEU A 75 10.53 -6.29 -10.23
N GLY A 76 9.54 -6.43 -11.09
CA GLY A 76 9.45 -7.49 -12.10
C GLY A 76 9.19 -6.95 -13.50
N ALA A 77 9.83 -7.58 -14.50
CA ALA A 77 9.30 -7.54 -15.85
C ALA A 77 8.04 -8.41 -15.85
N GLY A 78 6.89 -7.83 -16.22
CA GLY A 78 5.65 -8.57 -16.45
C GLY A 78 5.77 -9.58 -17.57
#